data_AF-A0A087D8I1-F1
#
_entry.id   AF-A0A087D8I1-F1
#
_cell.length_a   1.000
_cell.length_b   1.000
_cell.length_c   1.000
_cell.angle_alpha   90.00
_cell.angle_beta   90.00
_cell.angle_gamma   90.00
#
_symmetry.space_group_name_H-M   'P 1'
#
loop_
_entity.id
_entity.type
_entity.pdbx_description
1 polymer ?
#
loop_
_entity_poly.entity_id
_entity_poly.type
_entity_poly.pdbx_seq_one_letter_code
_entity_poly.pdbx_strand_id
1 'polypeptide(L)'
;MQKEPNEATEIVGGKVEMVEVSKHPEASIPVTELSLADIERRRSHPARWIAVIVAALVAIIAPYWFGRTLAVNNTDAVVAALGGIEPRGIALVGWAVVVIAYVGLAMAVVVSPSWPWLIVFVIGLAAEQFIAGLSMLNLNFWYSTYVVYGDQANVFNAANLGILAAAIGIAVYAVVFVGLLVIIKKTSPLNVLTKSWASFILYFAIEALALFVILFGGLLTAV
;
A
#
# COMPACT_ATOMS: atom_id res chain seq x y z
N MET A 1 -35.32 32.66 41.08
CA MET A 1 -34.08 32.54 40.28
C MET A 1 -34.28 33.35 39.00
N GLN A 2 -33.54 34.43 38.81
CA GLN A 2 -33.57 35.25 37.59
C GLN A 2 -33.11 34.40 36.40
N LYS A 3 -33.90 34.40 35.32
CA LYS A 3 -33.53 33.79 34.04
C LYS A 3 -32.51 34.72 33.37
N GLU A 4 -31.30 34.23 33.09
CA GLU A 4 -30.37 34.92 32.21
C GLU A 4 -30.97 35.01 30.78
N PRO A 5 -30.88 36.17 30.11
CA PRO A 5 -31.31 36.32 28.71
C PRO A 5 -30.36 35.53 27.80
N ASN A 6 -30.94 34.68 26.95
CA ASN A 6 -30.20 33.72 26.12
C ASN A 6 -30.20 34.23 24.68
N GLU A 7 -29.44 35.29 24.46
CA GLU A 7 -29.34 35.98 23.18
C GLU A 7 -28.00 35.63 22.53
N ALA A 8 -28.00 35.27 21.25
CA ALA A 8 -26.80 35.02 20.47
C ALA A 8 -26.61 36.16 19.47
N THR A 9 -25.36 36.61 19.31
CA THR A 9 -25.02 37.67 18.37
C THR A 9 -24.80 37.07 16.98
N GLU A 10 -25.70 37.34 16.03
CA GLU A 10 -25.59 36.85 14.65
C GLU A 10 -25.52 38.03 13.66
N ILE A 11 -24.85 37.80 12.52
CA ILE A 11 -24.70 38.82 11.47
C ILE A 11 -25.75 38.56 10.40
N VAL A 12 -26.85 39.30 10.42
CA VAL A 12 -27.92 39.20 9.42
C VAL A 12 -27.82 40.41 8.48
N GLY A 13 -27.63 40.15 7.18
CA GLY A 13 -27.54 41.21 6.18
C GLY A 13 -26.38 42.20 6.37
N GLY A 14 -25.29 41.79 7.04
CA GLY A 14 -24.10 42.63 7.26
C GLY A 14 -24.18 43.56 8.48
N LYS A 15 -25.21 43.45 9.32
CA LYS A 15 -25.29 44.10 10.63
C LYS A 15 -25.35 43.05 11.74
N VAL A 16 -24.71 43.39 12.87
CA VAL A 16 -24.62 42.55 14.06
C VAL A 16 -25.89 42.79 14.88
N GLU A 17 -26.75 41.78 14.98
CA GLU A 17 -28.00 41.84 15.74
C GLU A 17 -28.03 40.74 16.82
N MET A 18 -28.67 41.05 17.96
CA MET A 18 -28.91 40.08 19.03
C MET A 18 -30.20 39.32 18.70
N VAL A 19 -30.08 38.03 18.40
CA VAL A 19 -31.22 37.19 18.02
C VAL A 19 -31.58 36.27 19.18
N GLU A 20 -32.86 36.26 19.53
CA GLU A 20 -33.41 35.37 20.57
C GLU A 20 -33.49 33.94 20.00
N VAL A 21 -32.65 33.04 20.51
CA VAL A 21 -32.63 31.65 20.08
C VAL A 21 -33.80 30.92 20.75
N SER A 22 -34.66 30.29 19.94
CA SER A 22 -35.83 29.58 20.46
C SER A 22 -35.41 28.51 21.47
N LYS A 23 -35.95 28.62 22.69
CA LYS A 23 -35.91 27.52 23.65
C LYS A 23 -36.83 26.43 23.13
N HIS A 24 -36.31 25.47 22.38
CA HIS A 24 -37.04 24.22 22.17
C HIS A 24 -37.23 23.56 23.54
N PRO A 25 -38.48 23.46 24.06
CA PRO A 25 -38.72 23.00 25.43
C PRO A 25 -38.45 21.51 25.62
N GLU A 26 -38.38 20.75 24.54
CA GLU A 26 -37.96 19.36 24.48
C GLU A 26 -36.92 19.21 23.38
N ALA A 27 -35.86 18.44 23.65
CA ALA A 27 -34.91 18.05 22.62
C ALA A 27 -35.66 17.29 21.52
N SER A 28 -35.81 17.92 20.34
CA SER A 28 -36.45 17.30 19.17
C SER A 28 -35.64 16.15 18.57
N ILE A 29 -34.39 16.01 19.02
CA ILE A 29 -33.53 14.87 18.69
C ILE A 29 -33.85 13.79 19.72
N PRO A 30 -34.49 12.67 19.32
CA PRO A 30 -34.74 11.57 20.24
C PRO A 30 -33.40 11.11 20.83
N VAL A 31 -33.36 10.96 22.15
CA VAL A 31 -32.19 10.41 22.86
C VAL A 31 -32.01 8.99 22.34
N THR A 32 -31.11 8.83 21.37
CA THR A 32 -30.93 7.55 20.70
C THR A 32 -30.08 6.69 21.64
N GLU A 33 -30.70 5.72 22.31
CA GLU A 33 -30.00 4.74 23.16
C GLU A 33 -29.12 3.77 22.36
N LEU A 34 -29.08 3.89 21.02
CA LEU A 34 -28.12 3.11 20.24
C LEU A 34 -26.70 3.56 20.58
N SER A 35 -26.02 2.69 21.32
CA SER A 35 -24.58 2.70 21.44
C SER A 35 -23.94 2.84 20.06
N LEU A 36 -22.94 3.72 19.95
CA LEU A 36 -22.08 3.85 18.78
C LEU A 36 -21.55 2.48 18.32
N ALA A 37 -21.27 1.58 19.28
CA ALA A 37 -20.85 0.21 19.02
C ALA A 37 -21.90 -0.65 18.28
N ASP A 38 -23.20 -0.45 18.55
CA ASP A 38 -24.28 -1.17 17.86
C ASP A 38 -24.55 -0.64 16.45
N ILE A 39 -24.37 0.67 16.24
CA ILE A 39 -24.42 1.31 14.91
C ILE A 39 -23.27 0.80 14.04
N GLU A 40 -22.06 0.71 14.61
CA GLU A 40 -20.87 0.25 13.92
C GLU A 40 -20.91 -1.26 13.63
N ARG A 41 -21.45 -2.06 14.55
CA ARG A 41 -21.73 -3.48 14.33
C ARG A 41 -22.73 -3.71 13.20
N ARG A 42 -23.79 -2.91 13.09
CA ARG A 42 -24.76 -2.99 11.97
C ARG A 42 -24.17 -2.60 10.61
N ARG A 43 -23.15 -1.74 10.60
CA ARG A 43 -22.41 -1.35 9.39
C ARG A 43 -21.25 -2.27 9.04
N SER A 44 -20.85 -3.15 9.96
CA SER A 44 -19.78 -4.12 9.70
C SER A 44 -20.27 -5.15 8.66
N HIS A 45 -19.51 -5.28 7.56
CA HIS A 45 -19.75 -6.30 6.54
C HIS A 45 -18.70 -7.42 6.70
N PRO A 46 -18.84 -8.34 7.68
CA PRO A 46 -17.82 -9.35 7.98
C PRO A 46 -17.54 -10.26 6.77
N ALA A 47 -18.56 -10.61 6.00
CA ALA A 47 -18.41 -11.40 4.78
C ALA A 47 -17.50 -10.73 3.74
N ARG A 48 -17.53 -9.40 3.62
CA ARG A 48 -16.66 -8.67 2.68
C ARG A 48 -15.19 -8.75 3.11
N TRP A 49 -14.92 -8.63 4.41
CA TRP A 49 -13.56 -8.80 4.94
C TRP A 49 -13.05 -10.23 4.78
N ILE A 50 -13.89 -11.22 5.03
CA ILE A 50 -13.56 -12.63 4.77
C ILE A 50 -13.22 -12.82 3.28
N ALA A 51 -14.03 -12.29 2.36
CA ALA A 51 -13.77 -12.38 0.93
C ALA A 51 -12.44 -11.72 0.53
N VAL A 52 -12.11 -10.56 1.10
CA VAL A 52 -10.83 -9.87 0.87
C VAL A 52 -9.65 -10.69 1.38
N ILE A 53 -9.75 -11.27 2.59
CA ILE A 53 -8.71 -12.12 3.18
C ILE A 53 -8.49 -13.37 2.31
N VAL A 54 -9.57 -14.05 1.92
CA VAL A 54 -9.50 -15.22 1.04
C VAL A 54 -8.87 -14.86 -0.30
N ALA A 55 -9.28 -13.74 -0.91
CA ALA A 55 -8.69 -13.27 -2.17
C ALA A 55 -7.18 -12.97 -2.03
N ALA A 56 -6.76 -12.34 -0.93
CA ALA A 56 -5.35 -12.07 -0.67
C ALA A 56 -4.55 -13.37 -0.47
N LEU A 57 -5.08 -14.34 0.29
CA LEU A 57 -4.42 -15.64 0.47
C LEU A 57 -4.29 -16.41 -0.85
N VAL A 58 -5.33 -16.41 -1.67
CA VAL A 58 -5.30 -17.03 -3.00
C VAL A 58 -4.25 -16.34 -3.88
N ALA A 59 -4.19 -14.99 -3.86
CA ALA A 59 -3.20 -14.21 -4.60
C ALA A 59 -1.76 -14.43 -4.13
N ILE A 60 -1.55 -14.83 -2.87
CA ILE A 60 -0.23 -15.21 -2.36
C ILE A 60 0.16 -16.62 -2.83
N ILE A 61 -0.73 -17.59 -2.66
CA ILE A 61 -0.38 -19.00 -2.79
C ILE A 61 -0.41 -19.45 -4.26
N ALA A 62 -1.52 -19.22 -4.97
CA ALA A 62 -1.74 -19.82 -6.28
C ALA A 62 -0.78 -19.28 -7.35
N PRO A 63 -0.53 -17.96 -7.47
CA PRO A 63 0.39 -17.41 -8.45
C PRO A 63 1.84 -17.82 -8.20
N TYR A 64 2.30 -17.82 -6.95
CA TYR A 64 3.65 -18.28 -6.60
C TYR A 64 3.85 -19.75 -6.96
N TRP A 65 2.92 -20.62 -6.57
CA TRP A 65 2.97 -22.02 -6.92
C TRP A 65 2.97 -22.24 -8.43
N PHE A 66 2.12 -21.53 -9.16
CA PHE A 66 2.03 -21.62 -10.62
C PHE A 66 3.33 -21.16 -11.30
N GLY A 67 3.85 -19.99 -10.94
CA GLY A 67 5.13 -19.47 -11.46
C GLY A 67 6.29 -20.43 -11.20
N ARG A 68 6.37 -20.98 -9.99
CA ARG A 68 7.41 -21.95 -9.62
C ARG A 68 7.28 -23.27 -10.40
N THR A 69 6.05 -23.74 -10.61
CA THR A 69 5.80 -24.95 -11.40
C THR A 69 6.21 -24.74 -12.86
N LEU A 70 5.95 -23.55 -13.42
CA LEU A 70 6.35 -23.19 -14.77
C LEU A 70 7.88 -23.10 -14.89
N ALA A 71 8.55 -22.48 -13.91
CA ALA A 71 10.00 -22.37 -13.83
C ALA A 71 10.71 -23.73 -13.88
N VAL A 72 10.19 -24.72 -13.13
CA VAL A 72 10.81 -26.06 -12.99
C VAL A 72 10.43 -27.00 -14.12
N ASN A 73 9.16 -27.00 -14.55
CA ASN A 73 8.67 -27.99 -15.51
C ASN A 73 8.75 -27.52 -16.97
N ASN A 74 8.89 -26.22 -17.22
CA ASN A 74 8.87 -25.62 -18.56
C ASN A 74 9.97 -24.56 -18.71
N THR A 75 11.15 -24.80 -18.13
CA THR A 75 12.27 -23.87 -18.11
C THR A 75 12.60 -23.31 -19.49
N ASP A 76 12.68 -24.18 -20.51
CA ASP A 76 13.02 -23.77 -21.88
C ASP A 76 12.03 -22.74 -22.46
N ALA A 77 10.73 -22.92 -22.19
CA ALA A 77 9.70 -21.99 -22.65
C ALA A 77 9.79 -20.64 -21.93
N VAL A 78 10.09 -20.66 -20.62
CA VAL A 78 10.27 -19.44 -19.82
C VAL A 78 11.52 -18.68 -20.28
N VAL A 79 12.62 -19.39 -20.50
CA VAL A 79 13.88 -18.81 -21.02
C VAL A 79 13.70 -18.26 -22.42
N ALA A 80 12.98 -18.96 -23.31
CA ALA A 80 12.69 -18.46 -24.64
C ALA A 80 11.85 -17.16 -24.60
N ALA A 81 10.93 -17.05 -23.65
CA ALA A 81 10.07 -15.87 -23.50
C ALA A 81 10.79 -14.67 -22.85
N LEU A 82 11.65 -14.91 -21.84
CA LEU A 82 12.20 -13.86 -20.99
C LEU A 82 13.71 -13.65 -21.12
N GLY A 83 14.46 -14.61 -21.67
CA GLY A 83 15.93 -14.56 -21.74
C GLY A 83 16.48 -13.44 -22.64
N GLY A 84 15.66 -12.89 -23.54
CA GLY A 84 16.00 -11.71 -24.35
C GLY A 84 15.77 -10.37 -23.64
N ILE A 85 15.17 -10.37 -22.44
CA ILE A 85 14.87 -9.14 -21.70
C ILE A 85 16.12 -8.66 -20.98
N GLU A 86 16.40 -7.36 -21.08
CA GLU A 86 17.49 -6.75 -20.32
C GLU A 86 17.23 -6.89 -18.80
N PRO A 87 18.23 -7.33 -18.00
CA PRO A 87 18.09 -7.48 -16.55
C PRO A 87 17.55 -6.23 -15.84
N ARG A 88 17.94 -5.03 -16.30
CA ARG A 88 17.40 -3.76 -15.77
C ARG A 88 15.90 -3.60 -16.00
N GLY A 89 15.43 -4.02 -17.18
CA GLY A 89 14.01 -3.97 -17.53
C GLY A 89 13.17 -4.88 -16.64
N ILE A 90 13.61 -6.11 -16.42
CA ILE A 90 12.87 -7.05 -15.57
C ILE A 90 12.94 -6.68 -14.08
N ALA A 91 14.06 -6.10 -13.62
CA ALA A 91 14.16 -5.54 -12.27
C ALA A 91 13.16 -4.40 -12.06
N LEU A 92 13.01 -3.51 -13.05
CA LEU A 92 12.00 -2.45 -13.03
C LEU A 92 10.58 -3.01 -12.96
N VAL A 93 10.30 -4.09 -13.71
CA VAL A 93 8.99 -4.77 -13.65
C VAL A 93 8.74 -5.36 -12.27
N GLY A 94 9.70 -6.10 -11.71
CA GLY A 94 9.59 -6.67 -10.37
C GLY A 94 9.33 -5.61 -9.30
N TRP A 95 10.08 -4.51 -9.34
CA TRP A 95 9.88 -3.36 -8.46
C TRP A 95 8.50 -2.72 -8.65
N ALA A 96 8.10 -2.45 -9.90
CA ALA A 96 6.85 -1.75 -10.20
C ALA A 96 5.63 -2.51 -9.71
N VAL A 97 5.62 -3.84 -9.84
CA VAL A 97 4.51 -4.68 -9.41
C VAL A 97 4.31 -4.61 -7.89
N VAL A 98 5.41 -4.65 -7.11
CA VAL A 98 5.35 -4.48 -5.64
C VAL A 98 4.86 -3.07 -5.29
N VAL A 99 5.43 -2.03 -5.90
CA VAL A 99 5.03 -0.65 -5.62
C VAL A 99 3.56 -0.42 -5.95
N ILE A 100 3.05 -0.93 -7.07
CA ILE A 100 1.63 -0.84 -7.45
C ILE A 100 0.76 -1.58 -6.45
N ALA A 101 1.16 -2.78 -6.01
CA ALA A 101 0.40 -3.54 -5.01
C ALA A 101 0.25 -2.73 -3.71
N TYR A 102 1.36 -2.22 -3.17
CA TYR A 102 1.36 -1.46 -1.91
C TYR A 102 0.69 -0.09 -2.04
N VAL A 103 0.79 0.57 -3.21
CA VAL A 103 0.00 1.78 -3.52
C VAL A 103 -1.49 1.43 -3.51
N GLY A 104 -1.90 0.33 -4.15
CA GLY A 104 -3.28 -0.16 -4.11
C GLY A 104 -3.75 -0.38 -2.68
N LEU A 105 -2.93 -1.00 -1.84
CA LEU A 105 -3.24 -1.22 -0.42
C LEU A 105 -3.38 0.10 0.35
N ALA A 106 -2.43 1.02 0.19
CA ALA A 106 -2.46 2.32 0.85
C ALA A 106 -3.69 3.13 0.42
N MET A 107 -4.00 3.16 -0.88
CA MET A 107 -5.16 3.87 -1.42
C MET A 107 -6.48 3.26 -0.97
N ALA A 108 -6.55 1.93 -0.78
CA ALA A 108 -7.71 1.27 -0.20
C ALA A 108 -8.01 1.72 1.25
N VAL A 109 -7.00 2.21 1.98
CA VAL A 109 -7.15 2.76 3.33
C VAL A 109 -7.46 4.25 3.29
N VAL A 110 -6.79 5.01 2.40
CA VAL A 110 -6.87 6.48 2.36
C VAL A 110 -8.11 7.00 1.65
N VAL A 111 -8.57 6.29 0.61
CA VAL A 111 -9.63 6.77 -0.30
C VAL A 111 -10.87 5.89 -0.24
N SER A 112 -12.04 6.56 -0.20
CA SER A 112 -13.35 5.92 -0.33
C SER A 112 -13.93 6.23 -1.73
N PRO A 113 -14.47 5.23 -2.45
CA PRO A 113 -14.62 3.83 -2.07
C PRO A 113 -13.31 3.02 -2.19
N SER A 114 -13.08 2.10 -1.26
CA SER A 114 -11.84 1.30 -1.17
C SER A 114 -11.74 0.12 -2.16
N TRP A 115 -12.86 -0.33 -2.72
CA TRP A 115 -12.91 -1.60 -3.48
C TRP A 115 -12.07 -1.61 -4.78
N PRO A 116 -12.06 -0.55 -5.62
CA PRO A 116 -11.18 -0.53 -6.79
C PRO A 116 -9.71 -0.68 -6.43
N TRP A 117 -9.28 -0.05 -5.34
CA TRP A 117 -7.91 -0.12 -4.85
C TRP A 117 -7.56 -1.48 -4.24
N LEU A 118 -8.54 -2.16 -3.62
CA LEU A 118 -8.36 -3.57 -3.21
C LEU A 118 -8.19 -4.50 -4.40
N ILE A 119 -8.87 -4.25 -5.54
CA ILE A 119 -8.64 -5.02 -6.78
C ILE A 119 -7.22 -4.79 -7.28
N VAL A 120 -6.77 -3.52 -7.34
CA VAL A 120 -5.39 -3.18 -7.72
C VAL A 120 -4.39 -3.89 -6.82
N PHE A 121 -4.62 -3.88 -5.50
CA PHE A 121 -3.79 -4.59 -4.53
C PHE A 121 -3.75 -6.09 -4.80
N VAL A 122 -4.90 -6.76 -4.96
CA VAL A 122 -4.97 -8.22 -5.17
C VAL A 122 -4.31 -8.63 -6.49
N ILE A 123 -4.53 -7.87 -7.57
CA ILE A 123 -3.89 -8.13 -8.87
C ILE A 123 -2.37 -7.89 -8.78
N GLY A 124 -1.95 -6.79 -8.17
CA GLY A 124 -0.54 -6.48 -7.96
C GLY A 124 0.15 -7.55 -7.13
N LEU A 125 -0.48 -7.98 -6.03
CA LEU A 125 0.01 -9.07 -5.17
C LEU A 125 0.11 -10.37 -5.96
N ALA A 126 -0.90 -10.73 -6.75
CA ALA A 126 -0.85 -11.94 -7.58
C ALA A 126 0.28 -11.88 -8.61
N ALA A 127 0.49 -10.73 -9.25
CA ALA A 127 1.58 -10.54 -10.21
C ALA A 127 2.95 -10.60 -9.52
N GLU A 128 3.11 -10.00 -8.34
CA GLU A 128 4.35 -10.07 -7.54
C GLU A 128 4.69 -11.52 -7.25
N GLN A 129 3.69 -12.26 -6.77
CA GLN A 129 3.85 -13.64 -6.33
C GLN A 129 4.11 -14.57 -7.50
N PHE A 130 3.50 -14.32 -8.67
CA PHE A 130 3.83 -15.02 -9.90
C PHE A 130 5.28 -14.78 -10.34
N ILE A 131 5.74 -13.53 -10.36
CA ILE A 131 7.12 -13.19 -10.71
C ILE A 131 8.07 -13.85 -9.70
N ALA A 132 7.82 -13.72 -8.40
CA ALA A 132 8.61 -14.36 -7.33
C ALA A 132 8.67 -15.88 -7.46
N GLY A 133 7.56 -16.52 -7.88
CA GLY A 133 7.52 -17.95 -8.17
C GLY A 133 8.39 -18.31 -9.38
N LEU A 134 8.23 -17.58 -10.48
CA LEU A 134 9.03 -17.73 -11.69
C LEU A 134 10.54 -17.56 -11.43
N SER A 135 10.90 -16.54 -10.66
CA SER A 135 12.29 -16.23 -10.33
C SER A 135 12.82 -17.00 -9.12
N MET A 136 12.10 -17.99 -8.61
CA MET A 136 12.53 -18.85 -7.49
C MET A 136 12.95 -18.04 -6.24
N LEU A 137 12.22 -16.95 -5.94
CA LEU A 137 12.53 -16.06 -4.85
C LEU A 137 12.60 -16.83 -3.52
N ASN A 138 13.77 -16.78 -2.90
CA ASN A 138 14.08 -17.27 -1.56
C ASN A 138 15.34 -16.52 -1.04
N LEU A 139 15.80 -16.81 0.18
CA LEU A 139 16.96 -16.12 0.77
C LEU A 139 18.28 -16.35 0.02
N ASN A 140 18.40 -17.46 -0.72
CA ASN A 140 19.58 -17.85 -1.50
C ASN A 140 19.23 -17.90 -3.00
N PHE A 141 18.42 -16.96 -3.49
CA PHE A 141 17.80 -17.09 -4.81
C PHE A 141 18.83 -17.19 -5.92
N TRP A 142 20.01 -16.56 -5.79
CA TRP A 142 21.14 -16.68 -6.73
C TRP A 142 21.51 -18.12 -7.06
N TYR A 143 21.52 -19.00 -6.05
CA TYR A 143 21.78 -20.42 -6.27
C TYR A 143 20.57 -21.11 -6.89
N SER A 144 19.36 -20.80 -6.41
CA SER A 144 18.15 -21.45 -6.90
C SER A 144 17.85 -21.13 -8.36
N THR A 145 18.06 -19.88 -8.79
CA THR A 145 17.89 -19.46 -10.18
C THR A 145 19.00 -20.01 -11.05
N TYR A 146 20.24 -20.06 -10.58
CA TYR A 146 21.35 -20.65 -11.33
C TYR A 146 21.11 -22.14 -11.61
N VAL A 147 20.65 -22.90 -10.60
CA VAL A 147 20.33 -24.32 -10.76
C VAL A 147 19.20 -24.56 -11.76
N VAL A 148 18.21 -23.65 -11.83
CA VAL A 148 17.05 -23.81 -12.73
C VAL A 148 17.33 -23.26 -14.12
N TYR A 149 17.95 -22.09 -14.24
CA TYR A 149 18.04 -21.31 -15.48
C TYR A 149 19.46 -21.22 -16.07
N GLY A 150 20.49 -21.71 -15.38
CA GLY A 150 21.88 -21.69 -15.86
C GLY A 150 22.34 -20.29 -16.24
N ASP A 151 22.86 -20.14 -17.46
CA ASP A 151 23.41 -18.88 -17.98
C ASP A 151 22.38 -17.74 -18.06
N GLN A 152 21.08 -18.06 -18.04
CA GLN A 152 19.99 -17.09 -18.10
C GLN A 152 19.51 -16.63 -16.72
N ALA A 153 20.15 -17.12 -15.65
CA ALA A 153 19.78 -16.79 -14.27
C ALA A 153 19.84 -15.29 -13.95
N ASN A 154 20.66 -14.50 -14.66
CA ASN A 154 20.80 -13.06 -14.43
C ASN A 154 19.44 -12.34 -14.55
N VAL A 155 18.64 -12.64 -15.59
CA VAL A 155 17.32 -12.02 -15.79
C VAL A 155 16.39 -12.30 -14.60
N PHE A 156 16.37 -13.54 -14.11
CA PHE A 156 15.51 -13.92 -12.98
C PHE A 156 16.04 -13.39 -11.64
N ASN A 157 17.36 -13.31 -11.47
CA ASN A 157 18.00 -12.66 -10.33
C ASN A 157 17.65 -11.17 -10.27
N ALA A 158 17.64 -10.51 -11.42
CA ALA A 158 17.28 -9.11 -11.52
C ALA A 158 15.81 -8.86 -11.15
N ALA A 159 14.90 -9.76 -11.54
CA ALA A 159 13.50 -9.71 -11.12
C ALA A 159 13.36 -9.79 -9.58
N ASN A 160 14.07 -10.75 -8.96
CA ASN A 160 14.11 -10.88 -7.50
C ASN A 160 14.67 -9.63 -6.81
N LEU A 161 15.76 -9.07 -7.36
CA LEU A 161 16.35 -7.84 -6.84
C LEU A 161 15.36 -6.68 -6.92
N GLY A 162 14.60 -6.54 -8.02
CA GLY A 162 13.53 -5.56 -8.13
C GLY A 162 12.47 -5.68 -7.04
N ILE A 163 11.98 -6.89 -6.80
CA ILE A 163 11.00 -7.17 -5.73
C ILE A 163 11.58 -6.82 -4.35
N LEU A 164 12.82 -7.24 -4.08
CA LEU A 164 13.49 -6.97 -2.81
C LEU A 164 13.79 -5.48 -2.62
N ALA A 165 14.15 -4.74 -3.68
CA ALA A 165 14.32 -3.29 -3.61
C ALA A 165 13.06 -2.62 -3.10
N ALA A 166 11.92 -2.95 -3.68
CA ALA A 166 10.64 -2.39 -3.28
C ALA A 166 10.29 -2.79 -1.84
N ALA A 167 10.46 -4.06 -1.48
CA ALA A 167 10.21 -4.51 -0.11
C ALA A 167 11.10 -3.78 0.92
N ILE A 168 12.37 -3.55 0.60
CA ILE A 168 13.30 -2.77 1.44
C ILE A 168 12.90 -1.31 1.47
N GLY A 169 12.52 -0.71 0.33
CA GLY A 169 12.03 0.67 0.25
C GLY A 169 10.82 0.90 1.14
N ILE A 170 9.84 0.00 1.10
CA ILE A 170 8.68 -0.01 1.99
C ILE A 170 9.10 -0.08 3.46
N ALA A 171 10.02 -0.98 3.81
CA ALA A 171 10.52 -1.13 5.18
C ALA A 171 11.24 0.13 5.67
N VAL A 172 12.11 0.72 4.84
CA VAL A 172 12.81 1.98 5.13
C VAL A 172 11.81 3.11 5.31
N TYR A 173 10.83 3.23 4.41
CA TYR A 173 9.76 4.21 4.55
C TYR A 173 8.98 4.03 5.86
N ALA A 174 8.61 2.80 6.22
CA ALA A 174 7.90 2.53 7.47
C ALA A 174 8.71 2.99 8.70
N VAL A 175 10.02 2.67 8.74
CA VAL A 175 10.92 3.09 9.83
C VAL A 175 11.06 4.61 9.87
N VAL A 176 11.30 5.25 8.72
CA VAL A 176 11.42 6.71 8.62
C VAL A 176 10.12 7.37 9.05
N PHE A 177 8.97 6.91 8.54
CA PHE A 177 7.66 7.48 8.84
C PHE A 177 7.33 7.37 10.34
N VAL A 178 7.54 6.20 10.95
CA VAL A 178 7.35 6.01 12.40
C VAL A 178 8.31 6.89 13.19
N GLY A 179 9.58 6.98 12.77
CA GLY A 179 10.57 7.87 13.38
C GLY A 179 10.14 9.34 13.34
N LEU A 180 9.61 9.81 12.20
CA LEU A 180 9.07 11.16 12.07
C LEU A 180 7.89 11.39 13.01
N LEU A 181 6.98 10.40 13.16
CA LEU A 181 5.84 10.50 14.07
C LEU A 181 6.25 10.60 15.55
N VAL A 182 7.32 9.92 15.95
CA VAL A 182 7.82 9.90 17.34
C VAL A 182 8.66 11.14 17.66
N ILE A 183 9.55 11.54 16.75
CA ILE A 183 10.56 12.57 17.01
C ILE A 183 10.02 13.99 16.75
N ILE A 184 9.19 14.18 15.72
CA ILE A 184 8.80 15.51 15.27
C ILE A 184 7.57 16.00 16.03
N LYS A 185 7.74 17.11 16.76
CA LYS A 185 6.64 17.84 17.38
C LYS A 185 5.63 18.30 16.32
N LYS A 186 4.33 18.19 16.64
CA LYS A 186 3.23 18.56 15.72
C LYS A 186 3.26 20.02 15.25
N THR A 187 3.90 20.90 16.02
CA THR A 187 4.09 22.32 15.70
C THR A 187 5.30 22.61 14.80
N SER A 188 6.14 21.62 14.52
CA SER A 188 7.31 21.78 13.64
C SER A 188 6.88 21.87 12.17
N PRO A 189 7.55 22.69 11.34
CA PRO A 189 7.32 22.72 9.89
C PRO A 189 7.57 21.35 9.23
N LEU A 190 8.41 20.49 9.82
CA LEU A 190 8.70 19.16 9.31
C LEU A 190 7.54 18.16 9.49
N ASN A 191 6.52 18.50 10.30
CA ASN A 191 5.32 17.69 10.46
C ASN A 191 4.53 17.55 9.13
N VAL A 192 4.78 18.41 8.14
CA VAL A 192 4.21 18.29 6.79
C VAL A 192 4.53 16.93 6.16
N LEU A 193 5.73 16.37 6.39
CA LEU A 193 6.14 15.07 5.81
C LEU A 193 5.28 13.90 6.26
N THR A 194 4.57 14.01 7.39
CA THR A 194 3.66 12.97 7.89
C THR A 194 2.22 13.12 7.42
N LYS A 195 1.92 14.17 6.63
CA LYS A 195 0.56 14.47 6.18
C LYS A 195 0.30 13.92 4.78
N SER A 196 -0.74 13.11 4.66
CA SER A 196 -1.46 12.74 3.43
C SER A 196 -0.52 12.60 2.21
N TRP A 197 -0.55 13.56 1.27
CA TRP A 197 0.21 13.54 0.02
C TRP A 197 1.72 13.72 0.16
N ALA A 198 2.19 14.49 1.16
CA ALA A 198 3.63 14.67 1.36
C ALA A 198 4.30 13.38 1.84
N SER A 199 3.60 12.61 2.67
CA SER A 199 4.03 11.27 3.08
C SER A 199 4.10 10.31 1.90
N PHE A 200 3.16 10.42 0.96
CA PHE A 200 3.12 9.60 -0.24
C PHE A 200 4.26 9.95 -1.21
N ILE A 201 4.61 11.23 -1.33
CA ILE A 201 5.80 11.67 -2.09
C ILE A 201 7.09 11.15 -1.43
N LEU A 202 7.18 11.20 -0.10
CA LEU A 202 8.31 10.65 0.64
C LEU A 202 8.49 9.16 0.39
N TYR A 203 7.39 8.39 0.37
CA TYR A 203 7.40 6.97 0.00
C TYR A 203 7.99 6.77 -1.40
N PHE A 204 7.48 7.48 -2.42
CA PHE A 204 8.01 7.35 -3.78
C PHE A 204 9.46 7.80 -3.93
N ALA A 205 9.91 8.80 -3.16
CA ALA A 205 11.30 9.22 -3.17
C ALA A 205 12.22 8.11 -2.64
N ILE A 206 11.82 7.42 -1.56
CA ILE A 206 12.54 6.27 -1.01
C ILE A 206 12.53 5.09 -1.99
N GLU A 207 11.38 4.79 -2.58
CA GLU A 207 11.24 3.74 -3.59
C GLU A 207 12.11 3.99 -4.83
N ALA A 208 12.10 5.23 -5.35
CA ALA A 208 12.94 5.62 -6.48
C ALA A 208 14.43 5.50 -6.14
N LEU A 209 14.83 5.85 -4.92
CA LEU A 209 16.21 5.68 -4.46
C LEU A 209 16.58 4.19 -4.35
N ALA A 210 15.71 3.36 -3.78
CA ALA A 210 15.93 1.91 -3.69
C ALA A 210 16.09 1.27 -5.07
N LEU A 211 15.23 1.64 -6.02
CA LEU A 211 15.34 1.22 -7.41
C LEU A 211 16.66 1.70 -8.05
N PHE A 212 17.02 2.97 -7.86
CA PHE A 212 18.25 3.55 -8.41
C PHE A 212 19.51 2.81 -7.92
N VAL A 213 19.55 2.45 -6.63
CA VAL A 213 20.64 1.65 -6.06
C VAL A 213 20.78 0.31 -6.75
N ILE A 214 19.67 -0.36 -7.10
CA ILE A 214 19.77 -1.65 -7.81
C ILE A 214 20.15 -1.47 -9.27
N LEU A 215 19.54 -0.51 -9.97
CA LEU A 215 19.79 -0.29 -11.39
C LEU A 215 21.24 0.18 -11.69
N PHE A 216 21.83 0.97 -10.79
CA PHE A 216 23.13 1.63 -11.01
C PHE A 216 24.21 1.27 -9.99
N GLY A 217 23.88 0.64 -8.86
CA GLY A 217 24.84 0.29 -7.81
C GLY A 217 25.64 -0.99 -8.05
N GLY A 218 25.56 -1.58 -9.24
CA GLY A 218 26.34 -2.77 -9.63
C GLY A 218 25.79 -4.11 -9.13
N LEU A 219 24.69 -4.11 -8.37
CA LEU A 219 24.03 -5.34 -7.89
C LEU A 219 23.53 -6.23 -9.04
N LEU A 220 23.04 -5.63 -10.13
CA LEU A 220 22.62 -6.33 -11.35
C LEU A 220 23.78 -6.82 -12.21
N THR A 221 25.01 -6.40 -11.93
CA THR A 221 26.22 -6.85 -12.64
C THR A 221 27.06 -7.82 -11.80
N ALA A 222 26.73 -7.97 -10.52
CA ALA A 222 27.36 -8.91 -9.60
C ALA A 222 26.71 -10.31 -9.63
N VAL A 223 25.82 -10.55 -10.61
CA VAL A 223 24.99 -11.76 -10.80
C VAL A 223 25.39 -12.53 -12.05
#